data_AF-A0A1X7ARZ4-F1
#
_entry.id   AF-A0A1X7ARZ4-F1
#
_cell.length_a   1.000
_cell.length_b   1.000
_cell.length_c   1.000
_cell.angle_alpha   90.00
_cell.angle_beta   90.00
_cell.angle_gamma   90.00
#
_symmetry.space_group_name_H-M   'P 1'
#
loop_
_entity.id
_entity.type
_entity.pdbx_description
1 polymer ?
#
loop_
_entity_poly.entity_id
_entity_poly.type
_entity_poly.pdbx_seq_one_letter_code
_entity_poly.pdbx_strand_id
1 'polypeptide(L)'
;MFFKEIEDLKEYFNASNPDVADGGPLFLDILKNWREESDKTIIQSQIVSFYLKLFENFKDNQIIQRSMDTIKEDMLVRFFNSSSSKREDFLKLIRIPVNDLQVQRKAINELIKVMNDLSP
;
A
#
# COMPACT_ATOMS: atom_id res chain seq x y z
N MET A 1 13.95 -0.87 -13.48
CA MET A 1 13.51 0.38 -14.13
C MET A 1 12.02 0.21 -14.33
N PHE A 2 11.18 0.94 -13.59
CA PHE A 2 9.72 0.76 -13.54
C PHE A 2 8.95 1.85 -14.32
N PHE A 3 9.69 2.78 -14.96
CA PHE A 3 9.09 3.95 -15.62
C PHE A 3 8.19 3.56 -16.78
N LYS A 4 8.61 2.56 -17.58
CA LYS A 4 7.79 2.08 -18.69
C LYS A 4 6.48 1.49 -18.18
N GLU A 5 6.56 0.69 -17.13
CA GLU A 5 5.40 0.04 -16.51
C GLU A 5 4.45 1.08 -15.92
N ILE A 6 4.95 2.19 -15.37
CA ILE A 6 4.11 3.31 -14.91
C ILE A 6 3.41 3.99 -16.09
N GLU A 7 4.11 4.23 -17.21
CA GLU A 7 3.50 4.83 -18.39
C GLU A 7 2.43 3.90 -19.00
N ASP A 8 2.69 2.59 -19.06
CA ASP A 8 1.70 1.60 -19.51
C ASP A 8 0.44 1.63 -18.62
N LEU A 9 0.60 1.76 -17.29
CA LEU A 9 -0.53 1.92 -16.37
C LEU A 9 -1.25 3.26 -16.57
N LYS A 10 -0.52 4.36 -16.76
CA LYS A 10 -1.12 5.68 -17.00
C LYS A 10 -1.94 5.68 -18.28
N GLU A 11 -1.43 5.08 -19.36
CA GLU A 11 -2.14 4.94 -20.62
C GLU A 11 -3.42 4.12 -20.42
N TYR A 12 -3.31 2.94 -19.79
CA TYR A 12 -4.46 2.07 -19.53
C TYR A 12 -5.56 2.74 -18.72
N PHE A 13 -5.20 3.46 -17.66
CA PHE A 13 -6.15 4.17 -16.80
C PHE A 13 -6.54 5.56 -17.31
N ASN A 14 -6.05 5.98 -18.47
CA ASN A 14 -6.20 7.35 -18.99
C ASN A 14 -5.80 8.43 -17.95
N ALA A 15 -4.75 8.15 -17.17
CA ALA A 15 -4.33 8.95 -16.01
C ALA A 15 -3.62 10.26 -16.36
N SER A 16 -3.44 10.54 -17.66
CA SER A 16 -2.87 11.79 -18.19
C SER A 16 -3.94 12.76 -18.69
N ASN A 17 -5.23 12.40 -18.59
CA ASN A 17 -6.35 13.26 -18.94
C ASN A 17 -6.44 14.45 -17.95
N PRO A 18 -6.69 15.70 -18.41
CA PRO A 18 -6.75 16.86 -17.53
C PRO A 18 -7.69 16.76 -16.32
N ASP A 19 -8.79 16.01 -16.42
CA ASP A 19 -9.76 15.79 -15.33
C ASP A 19 -9.15 15.08 -14.11
N VAL A 20 -8.05 14.33 -14.30
CA VAL A 20 -7.32 13.66 -13.21
C VAL A 20 -6.73 14.66 -12.20
N ALA A 21 -6.51 15.91 -12.60
CA ALA A 21 -6.02 16.96 -11.70
C ALA A 21 -7.13 17.55 -10.80
N ASP A 22 -8.41 17.29 -11.10
CA ASP A 22 -9.53 17.82 -10.34
C ASP A 22 -9.54 17.24 -8.92
N GLY A 23 -9.77 18.12 -7.93
CA GLY A 23 -9.76 17.74 -6.51
C GLY A 23 -8.36 17.63 -5.88
N GLY A 24 -7.29 17.87 -6.65
CA GLY A 24 -5.92 17.87 -6.15
C GLY A 24 -5.29 16.47 -5.98
N PRO A 25 -4.02 16.39 -5.56
CA PRO A 25 -3.30 15.12 -5.50
C PRO A 25 -3.76 14.25 -4.31
N LEU A 26 -3.97 12.95 -4.56
CA LEU A 26 -4.39 12.00 -3.51
C LEU A 26 -3.37 11.84 -2.36
N PHE A 27 -2.07 11.79 -2.69
CA PHE A 27 -1.03 11.42 -1.72
C PHE A 27 0.06 12.48 -1.54
N LEU A 28 0.33 13.30 -2.57
CA LEU A 28 1.53 14.15 -2.60
C LEU A 28 1.49 15.23 -1.52
N ASP A 29 0.33 15.82 -1.25
CA ASP A 29 0.22 16.86 -0.23
C ASP A 29 0.28 16.27 1.19
N ILE A 30 -0.24 15.05 1.38
CA ILE A 30 -0.08 14.31 2.65
C ILE A 30 1.41 14.03 2.89
N LEU A 31 2.12 13.49 1.89
CA LEU A 31 3.53 13.14 2.01
C LEU A 31 4.44 14.34 2.28
N LYS A 32 4.10 15.54 1.77
CA LYS A 32 4.87 16.77 2.02
C LYS A 32 4.82 17.23 3.49
N ASN A 33 3.77 16.85 4.22
CA ASN A 33 3.58 17.30 5.60
C ASN A 33 4.48 16.57 6.61
N TRP A 34 5.00 15.39 6.27
CA TRP A 34 5.74 14.52 7.19
C TRP A 34 7.23 14.52 6.87
N ARG A 35 8.03 15.13 7.76
CA ARG A 35 9.48 15.28 7.60
C ARG A 35 10.27 14.22 8.36
N GLU A 36 9.78 13.80 9.52
CA GLU A 36 10.42 12.75 10.32
C GLU A 36 10.27 11.39 9.63
N GLU A 37 11.34 10.60 9.62
CA GLU A 37 11.36 9.31 8.93
C GLU A 37 10.34 8.32 9.51
N SER A 38 10.16 8.32 10.84
CA SER A 38 9.15 7.53 11.54
C SER A 38 7.73 7.87 11.07
N ASP A 39 7.36 9.15 11.10
CA ASP A 39 6.05 9.62 10.67
C ASP A 39 5.80 9.31 9.19
N LYS A 40 6.81 9.58 8.36
CA LYS A 40 6.74 9.30 6.93
C LYS A 40 6.54 7.82 6.66
N THR A 41 7.21 6.93 7.41
CA THR A 41 7.07 5.47 7.26
C THR A 41 5.65 5.01 7.58
N ILE A 42 5.02 5.57 8.62
CA ILE A 42 3.62 5.27 8.98
C ILE A 42 2.68 5.62 7.82
N ILE A 43 2.83 6.79 7.23
CA ILE A 43 1.99 7.26 6.12
C ILE A 43 2.25 6.46 4.84
N GLN A 44 3.52 6.19 4.53
CA GLN A 44 3.90 5.36 3.38
C GLN A 44 3.35 3.93 3.49
N SER A 45 3.30 3.36 4.70
CA SER A 45 2.68 2.05 4.96
C SER A 45 1.22 1.99 4.50
N GLN A 46 0.46 3.06 4.74
CA GLN A 46 -0.93 3.17 4.28
C GLN A 46 -1.02 3.33 2.76
N ILE A 47 -0.14 4.12 2.15
CA ILE A 47 -0.10 4.30 0.69
C ILE A 47 0.27 3.00 -0.02
N VAL A 48 1.25 2.25 0.49
CA VAL A 48 1.61 0.94 -0.05
C VAL A 48 0.41 -0.01 0.05
N SER A 49 -0.24 -0.07 1.21
CA SER A 49 -1.46 -0.88 1.40
C SER A 49 -2.56 -0.52 0.40
N PHE A 50 -2.74 0.78 0.14
CA PHE A 50 -3.70 1.27 -0.86
C PHE A 50 -3.38 0.76 -2.27
N TYR A 51 -2.15 0.90 -2.74
CA TYR A 51 -1.77 0.43 -4.08
C TYR A 51 -1.88 -1.10 -4.20
N LEU A 52 -1.52 -1.86 -3.16
CA LEU A 52 -1.70 -3.31 -3.16
C LEU A 52 -3.17 -3.70 -3.30
N LYS A 53 -4.07 -2.99 -2.60
CA LYS A 53 -5.51 -3.20 -2.71
C LYS A 53 -6.04 -2.79 -4.08
N LEU A 54 -5.55 -1.67 -4.63
CA LEU A 54 -5.90 -1.23 -5.98
C LEU A 54 -5.52 -2.29 -7.02
N PHE A 55 -4.29 -2.80 -6.98
CA PHE A 55 -3.83 -3.82 -7.93
C PHE A 55 -4.55 -5.16 -7.77
N GLU A 56 -4.95 -5.55 -6.56
CA GLU A 56 -5.74 -6.77 -6.34
C GLU A 56 -7.08 -6.73 -7.08
N ASN A 57 -7.71 -5.55 -7.23
CA ASN A 57 -8.96 -5.39 -7.99
C ASN A 57 -8.79 -5.65 -9.49
N PHE A 58 -7.55 -5.61 -10.01
CA PHE A 58 -7.24 -5.81 -11.43
C PHE A 58 -6.38 -7.05 -11.67
N LYS A 59 -6.27 -7.96 -10.70
CA LYS A 59 -5.37 -9.14 -10.79
C LYS A 59 -5.60 -10.04 -12.00
N ASP A 60 -6.83 -10.09 -12.50
CA ASP A 60 -7.23 -10.90 -13.66
C ASP A 60 -7.08 -10.15 -15.00
N ASN A 61 -6.61 -8.89 -14.96
CA ASN A 61 -6.42 -8.06 -16.15
C ASN A 61 -5.07 -8.34 -16.80
N GLN A 62 -5.08 -9.19 -17.84
CA GLN A 62 -3.88 -9.61 -18.56
C GLN A 62 -3.14 -8.47 -19.26
N ILE A 63 -3.81 -7.35 -19.60
CA ILE A 63 -3.20 -6.23 -20.33
C ILE A 63 -2.15 -5.53 -19.45
N ILE A 64 -2.51 -5.28 -18.19
CA ILE A 64 -1.67 -4.53 -17.23
C ILE A 64 -1.00 -5.41 -16.17
N GLN A 65 -1.26 -6.72 -16.17
CA GLN A 65 -0.75 -7.65 -15.15
C GLN A 65 0.76 -7.53 -14.96
N ARG A 66 1.53 -7.58 -16.05
CA ARG A 66 3.00 -7.48 -16.00
C ARG A 66 3.47 -6.16 -15.37
N SER A 67 2.85 -5.04 -15.75
CA SER A 67 3.22 -3.71 -15.23
C SER A 67 2.88 -3.60 -13.75
N MET A 68 1.70 -4.08 -13.33
CA MET A 68 1.31 -4.12 -11.91
C MET A 68 2.24 -5.02 -11.09
N ASP A 69 2.57 -6.22 -11.56
CA ASP A 69 3.46 -7.13 -10.82
C ASP A 69 4.86 -6.55 -10.66
N THR A 70 5.38 -5.92 -11.71
CA THR A 70 6.70 -5.27 -11.69
C THR A 70 6.73 -4.10 -10.71
N ILE A 71 5.72 -3.22 -10.74
CA ILE A 71 5.63 -2.07 -9.83
C ILE A 71 5.41 -2.54 -8.40
N LYS A 72 4.55 -3.54 -8.19
CA LYS A 72 4.29 -4.14 -6.87
C LYS A 72 5.56 -4.70 -6.26
N GLU A 73 6.35 -5.45 -7.02
CA GLU A 73 7.60 -6.01 -6.51
C GLU A 73 8.62 -4.91 -6.18
N ASP A 74 8.85 -3.95 -7.09
CA ASP A 74 9.78 -2.84 -6.85
C ASP A 74 9.35 -1.97 -5.65
N MET A 75 8.04 -1.71 -5.49
CA MET A 75 7.48 -1.00 -4.35
C MET A 75 7.75 -1.74 -3.02
N LEU A 76 7.49 -3.05 -2.97
CA LEU A 76 7.71 -3.86 -1.77
C LEU A 76 9.20 -3.95 -1.43
N VAL A 77 10.07 -4.15 -2.44
CA VAL A 77 11.53 -4.19 -2.26
C VAL A 77 12.04 -2.87 -1.67
N ARG A 78 11.61 -1.73 -2.22
CA ARG A 78 12.01 -0.40 -1.71
C ARG A 78 11.50 -0.14 -0.30
N PHE A 79 10.21 -0.40 -0.05
CA PHE A 79 9.59 -0.08 1.23
C PHE A 79 10.14 -0.93 2.38
N PHE A 80 10.39 -2.22 2.14
CA PHE A 80 10.92 -3.13 3.16
C PHE A 80 12.45 -3.24 3.17
N ASN A 81 13.15 -2.50 2.31
CA ASN A 81 14.60 -2.60 2.12
C ASN A 81 15.04 -4.07 1.94
N SER A 82 14.34 -4.80 1.07
CA SER A 82 14.52 -6.24 0.81
C SER A 82 14.34 -7.17 2.02
N SER A 83 13.82 -6.69 3.16
CA SER A 83 13.53 -7.53 4.33
C SER A 83 12.30 -8.42 4.08
N SER A 84 12.55 -9.72 3.89
CA SER A 84 11.49 -10.70 3.66
C SER A 84 10.54 -10.84 4.86
N SER A 85 11.06 -10.83 6.09
CA SER A 85 10.24 -10.94 7.31
C SER A 85 9.29 -9.75 7.47
N LYS A 86 9.79 -8.51 7.33
CA LYS A 86 8.93 -7.31 7.40
C LYS A 86 7.86 -7.32 6.31
N ARG A 87 8.24 -7.71 5.08
CA ARG A 87 7.30 -7.86 3.96
C ARG A 87 6.21 -8.89 4.27
N GLU A 88 6.59 -10.06 4.78
CA GLU A 88 5.64 -11.13 5.08
C GLU A 88 4.66 -10.73 6.18
N ASP A 89 5.15 -10.14 7.27
CA ASP A 89 4.31 -9.69 8.38
C ASP A 89 3.36 -8.56 7.96
N PHE A 90 3.84 -7.61 7.17
CA PHE A 90 2.97 -6.59 6.58
C PHE A 90 1.88 -7.18 5.69
N LEU A 91 2.23 -8.11 4.80
CA LEU A 91 1.26 -8.77 3.92
C LEU A 91 0.24 -9.61 4.70
N LYS A 92 0.65 -10.22 5.82
CA LYS A 92 -0.27 -10.90 6.76
C LYS A 92 -1.26 -9.89 7.34
N LEU A 93 -0.78 -8.76 7.86
CA LEU A 93 -1.62 -7.74 8.50
C LEU A 93 -2.71 -7.20 7.58
N ILE A 94 -2.35 -6.80 6.36
CA ILE A 94 -3.32 -6.17 5.43
C ILE A 94 -4.37 -7.15 4.88
N ARG A 95 -4.16 -8.46 5.04
CA ARG A 95 -5.06 -9.54 4.56
C ARG A 95 -5.97 -10.09 5.65
N ILE A 96 -5.87 -9.59 6.88
CA ILE A 96 -6.71 -10.04 7.99
C ILE A 96 -8.19 -9.81 7.65
N PRO A 97 -9.05 -10.85 7.64
CA PRO A 97 -10.46 -10.71 7.32
C PRO A 97 -11.21 -10.12 8.52
N VAL A 98 -11.31 -8.80 8.60
CA VAL A 98 -11.92 -8.08 9.75
C VAL A 98 -13.39 -8.41 10.00
N ASN A 99 -14.07 -9.02 9.03
CA ASN A 99 -15.47 -9.47 9.15
C ASN A 99 -15.59 -10.90 9.73
N ASP A 100 -14.49 -11.62 9.91
CA ASP A 100 -14.48 -12.95 10.52
C ASP A 100 -14.61 -12.84 12.04
N LEU A 101 -15.58 -13.55 12.61
CA LEU A 101 -15.90 -13.47 14.05
C LEU A 101 -14.74 -13.96 14.93
N GLN A 102 -13.98 -14.96 14.48
CA GLN A 102 -12.84 -15.48 15.26
C GLN A 102 -11.68 -14.50 15.25
N VAL A 103 -11.41 -13.85 14.10
CA VAL A 103 -10.45 -12.75 13.99
C VAL A 103 -10.82 -11.59 14.90
N GLN A 104 -12.08 -11.16 14.91
CA GLN A 104 -12.55 -10.08 15.79
C GLN A 104 -12.31 -10.43 17.26
N ARG A 105 -12.67 -11.65 17.69
CA ARG A 105 -12.43 -12.11 19.07
C ARG A 105 -10.94 -12.09 19.44
N LYS A 106 -10.05 -12.52 18.54
CA LYS A 106 -8.60 -12.47 18.76
C LYS A 106 -8.09 -11.03 18.86
N ALA A 107 -8.50 -10.17 17.93
CA ALA A 107 -8.10 -8.76 17.92
C ALA A 107 -8.49 -8.05 19.21
N ILE A 108 -9.71 -8.25 19.71
CA ILE A 108 -10.16 -7.66 20.98
C ILE A 108 -9.42 -8.26 22.18
N ASN A 109 -9.14 -9.55 22.18
CA ASN A 109 -8.37 -10.21 23.25
C ASN A 109 -6.92 -9.69 23.35
N GLU A 110 -6.32 -9.32 22.23
CA GLU A 110 -4.94 -8.82 22.15
C GLU A 110 -4.83 -7.29 22.32
N LEU A 111 -5.96 -6.56 22.23
CA LEU A 111 -6.01 -5.10 22.14
C LEU A 111 -5.25 -4.39 23.26
N ILE A 112 -5.35 -4.85 24.52
CA ILE A 112 -4.64 -4.22 25.64
C ILE A 112 -3.11 -4.27 25.47
N LYS A 113 -2.59 -5.37 24.92
CA LYS A 113 -1.15 -5.52 24.66
C LYS A 113 -0.72 -4.60 23.53
N VAL A 114 -1.52 -4.51 22.47
CA VAL A 114 -1.29 -3.59 21.34
C VAL A 114 -1.26 -2.14 21.84
N MET A 115 -2.22 -1.73 22.68
CA MET A 115 -2.25 -0.37 23.23
C MET A 115 -1.03 -0.05 24.11
N ASN A 116 -0.54 -1.03 24.87
CA ASN A 116 0.68 -0.85 25.67
C ASN A 116 1.94 -0.73 24.80
N ASP A 117 2.00 -1.45 23.68
CA ASP A 117 3.12 -1.42 22.73
C ASP A 117 3.18 -0.10 21.91
N LEU A 118 2.02 0.53 21.68
CA LEU A 118 1.92 1.84 21.02
C LEU A 118 2.35 3.02 21.92
N SER A 119 2.48 2.79 23.23
CA SER A 119 2.87 3.82 24.18
C SER A 119 4.41 3.97 24.15
N PRO A 120 4.96 5.20 24.05
CA PRO A 120 6.40 5.45 24.02
C PRO A 120 7.17 4.88 25.22
#